data_AF-A0A2T2UD77-F1
#
_entry.id   AF-A0A2T2UD77-F1
#
_cell.length_a   1.000
_cell.length_b   1.000
_cell.length_c   1.000
_cell.angle_alpha   90.00
_cell.angle_beta   90.00
_cell.angle_gamma   90.00
#
_symmetry.space_group_name_H-M   'P 1'
#
loop_
_entity.id
_entity.type
_entity.pdbx_description
1 polymer ?
#
loop_
_entity_poly.entity_id
_entity_poly.type
_entity_poly.pdbx_seq_one_letter_code
_entity_poly.pdbx_strand_id
1 'polypeptide(L)' 'MLDWYDENKRSMPWRDIDDPYRIWVAEIMLQQTR' A
#
# COMPACT_ATOMS: atom_id res chain seq x y z
N MET A 1 -11.57 12.80 9.23
CA MET A 1 -11.72 11.56 8.42
C MET A 1 -10.36 10.98 8.03
N LEU A 2 -9.35 11.83 7.77
CA LEU A 2 -7.95 11.42 7.68
C LEU A 2 -7.36 10.97 9.02
N ASP A 3 -7.85 11.53 10.14
CA ASP A 3 -7.34 11.25 11.49
C ASP A 3 -7.44 9.76 11.86
N TRP A 4 -8.58 9.13 11.55
CA TRP A 4 -8.78 7.70 11.76
C TRP A 4 -7.85 6.84 10.87
N TYR A 5 -7.57 7.29 9.64
CA TYR A 5 -6.66 6.59 8.73
C TYR A 5 -5.23 6.66 9.24
N ASP A 6 -4.80 7.79 9.79
CA ASP A 6 -3.47 7.91 10.38
C ASP A 6 -3.29 7.05 11.63
N GLU A 7 -4.35 6.90 12.43
CA GLU A 7 -4.35 6.05 13.63
C GLU A 7 -4.44 4.55 13.30
N ASN A 8 -5.14 4.16 12.23
CA ASN A 8 -5.44 2.75 11.90
C ASN A 8 -4.70 2.24 10.66
N LYS A 9 -3.81 3.03 10.04
CA LYS A 9 -3.04 2.56 8.90
C LYS A 9 -2.13 1.41 9.32
N ARG A 10 -2.33 0.26 8.67
CA ARG A 10 -1.41 -0.86 8.79
C ARG A 10 -0.13 -0.52 8.01
N SER A 11 1.01 -0.60 8.70
CA SER A 11 2.34 -0.62 8.07
C SER A 11 2.40 -1.79 7.10
N MET A 12 2.57 -1.47 5.83
CA MET A 12 2.75 -2.45 4.76
C MET A 12 4.07 -2.10 4.08
N PRO A 13 4.97 -3.08 3.89
CA PRO A 13 6.33 -2.82 3.42
C PRO A 13 6.39 -2.21 2.01
N TRP A 14 5.32 -2.28 1.22
CA TRP A 14 5.23 -1.64 -0.09
C TRP A 14 4.68 -0.21 -0.07
N ARG A 15 4.18 0.29 1.07
CA ARG A 15 3.66 1.66 1.21
C ARG A 15 4.73 2.71 1.51
N ASP A 16 5.87 2.28 2.02
CA ASP A 16 7.01 3.18 2.35
C ASP A 16 8.03 3.27 1.19
N ILE A 17 7.63 2.86 -0.01
CA ILE A 17 8.50 2.81 -1.19
C ILE A 17 7.99 3.79 -2.26
N ASP A 18 8.80 4.79 -2.61
CA ASP A 18 8.52 5.76 -3.67
C ASP A 18 8.96 5.29 -5.08
N ASP A 19 9.27 4.00 -5.25
CA ASP A 19 9.66 3.43 -6.54
C ASP A 19 8.41 3.08 -7.36
N PRO A 20 8.14 3.78 -8.48
CA PRO A 20 6.93 3.57 -9.28
C PRO A 20 6.78 2.13 -9.78
N TYR A 21 7.90 1.44 -10.05
CA TYR A 21 7.87 0.06 -10.51
C TYR A 21 7.36 -0.87 -9.40
N ARG A 22 7.81 -0.67 -8.17
CA ARG A 22 7.40 -1.50 -7.02
C ARG A 22 5.95 -1.25 -6.63
N ILE A 23 5.47 -0.01 -6.74
CA ILE A 23 4.06 0.33 -6.52
C ILE A 23 3.16 -0.40 -7.53
N TRP A 24 3.51 -0.35 -8.81
CA TRP A 24 2.75 -1.03 -9.87
C TRP A 24 2.70 -2.55 -9.68
N VAL A 25 3.83 -3.18 -9.34
CA VAL A 25 3.87 -4.63 -9.08
C VAL A 25 3.00 -5.01 -7.88
N ALA A 26 3.02 -4.22 -6.80
CA ALA A 26 2.17 -4.45 -5.63
C ALA A 26 0.67 -4.34 -5.97
N GLU A 27 0.29 -3.40 -6.84
CA GLU A 27 -1.09 -3.25 -7.30
C GLU A 27 -1.57 -4.49 -8.08
N ILE A 28 -0.75 -5.00 -9.01
CA ILE A 28 -1.04 -6.21 -9.77
C ILE A 28 -1.16 -7.44 -8.85
N MET A 29 -0.26 -7.59 -7.88
CA MET A 29 -0.31 -8.68 -6.91
C MET A 29 -1.60 -8.61 -6.06
N LEU A 30 -1.97 -7.42 -5.57
CA LEU A 30 -3.18 -7.21 -4.77
C LEU A 30 -4.47 -7.43 -5.54
N GLN A 31 -4.48 -7.19 -6.86
CA GLN A 31 -5.61 -7.53 -7.71
C GLN A 31 -5.75 -9.04 -7.93
N GLN A 32 -4.64 -9.78 -7.88
CA GLN A 32 -4.59 -11.22 -8.19
C GLN A 32 -4.79 -12.11 -6.95
N THR A 33 -4.52 -11.61 -5.75
CA THR A 33 -4.77 -12.33 -4.50
C THR A 33 -5.99 -11.74 -3.78
N ARG A 34 -7.12 -12.45 -3.80
CA ARG A 34 -8.28 -12.17 -2.95
C ARG A 34 -8.33 -13.13 -1.77
#